data_AF-A0A1Q7E1A6-F1
#
_entry.id   AF-A0A1Q7E1A6-F1
#
_cell.length_a   1.000
_cell.length_b   1.000
_cell.length_c   1.000
_cell.angle_alpha   90.00
_cell.angle_beta   90.00
_cell.angle_gamma   90.00
#
_symmetry.space_group_name_H-M   'P 1'
#
loop_
_entity.id
_entity.type
_entity.pdbx_description
1 polymer ?
#
loop_
_entity_poly.entity_id
_entity_poly.type
_entity_poly.pdbx_seq_one_letter_code
_entity_poly.pdbx_strand_id
1 'polypeptide(L)'
;MALAVAIFALVVVGALVAGAFFAGTQEQRVGENQRRVQTSFGVAEAGVQERVMSWLPDSMNKRQSYPQDSVAIYSAAAPASAPGGTGRYFGYSYKLGSNIFLVDVTGRDQASAGGALAGGAGARQRIGMITRIAPVDFGIHASLTTQGSTSMSGNASVNGGDSIPTGWVNCDPPGPAQPGVRDNGGNVSETGNATVSGVPPVVNDPSINNNTFTTFGGATYDQLAARANVTLGSGTYKTNPRVINGVCDKADLTNWGDGMNALGECATYFPIIHIAGSATLNGDQGQGVLLVDGDLNVQGSYQFFGIVIIQGDLKTAGGGSTEAHFWGGVMAKNADLSVQNLSGKATLNYSSCSILAALQATSPISMMRQRGWVQLY
;
A
#
# COMPACT_ATOMS: atom_id res chain seq x y z
N MET A 1 0.61 -67.62 -57.66
CA MET A 1 1.61 -66.80 -56.93
C MET A 1 1.31 -65.30 -56.93
N ALA A 2 0.84 -64.70 -58.03
CA ALA A 2 0.54 -63.25 -58.08
C ALA A 2 -0.50 -62.75 -57.04
N LEU A 3 -1.57 -63.52 -56.79
CA LEU A 3 -2.62 -63.14 -55.85
C LEU A 3 -2.14 -63.08 -54.38
N ALA A 4 -1.29 -64.02 -53.96
CA ALA A 4 -0.73 -64.03 -52.60
C ALA A 4 0.21 -62.84 -52.36
N VAL A 5 1.00 -62.46 -53.37
CA VAL A 5 1.89 -61.29 -53.33
C VAL A 5 1.08 -59.98 -53.25
N ALA A 6 -0.02 -59.88 -53.99
CA ALA A 6 -0.90 -58.71 -53.97
C ALA A 6 -1.58 -58.52 -52.59
N ILE A 7 -2.06 -59.60 -51.97
CA ILE A 7 -2.66 -59.54 -50.62
C ILE A 7 -1.61 -59.11 -49.58
N PHE A 8 -0.41 -59.70 -49.63
CA PHE A 8 0.67 -59.32 -48.72
C PHE A 8 1.05 -57.84 -48.88
N ALA A 9 1.17 -57.35 -50.13
CA ALA A 9 1.44 -55.94 -50.41
C ALA A 9 0.34 -55.01 -49.84
N LEU A 10 -0.94 -55.37 -49.98
CA LEU A 10 -2.05 -54.59 -49.41
C LEU A 10 -2.01 -54.53 -47.88
N VAL A 11 -1.65 -55.64 -47.21
CA VAL A 11 -1.51 -55.68 -45.75
C VAL A 11 -0.35 -54.80 -45.29
N VAL A 12 0.80 -54.85 -45.96
CA VAL A 12 1.96 -54.02 -45.64
C VAL A 12 1.65 -52.53 -45.84
N VAL A 13 1.01 -52.17 -46.96
CA VAL A 13 0.58 -50.79 -47.22
C VAL A 13 -0.45 -50.33 -46.18
N GLY A 14 -1.44 -51.18 -45.85
CA GLY A 14 -2.43 -50.88 -44.82
C GLY A 14 -1.79 -50.64 -43.45
N ALA A 15 -0.81 -51.45 -43.06
CA ALA A 15 -0.07 -51.27 -41.81
C ALA A 15 0.77 -49.99 -41.78
N LEU A 16 1.44 -49.64 -42.89
CA LEU A 16 2.21 -48.40 -43.02
C LEU A 16 1.33 -47.15 -42.96
N VAL A 17 0.19 -47.17 -43.67
CA VAL A 17 -0.78 -46.07 -43.65
C VAL A 17 -1.36 -45.90 -42.25
N ALA A 18 -1.77 -46.98 -41.59
CA ALA A 18 -2.26 -46.94 -40.21
C ALA A 18 -1.19 -46.40 -39.24
N GLY A 19 0.07 -46.82 -39.40
CA GLY A 19 1.20 -46.31 -38.61
C GLY A 19 1.44 -44.82 -38.80
N ALA A 20 1.40 -44.32 -40.03
CA ALA A 20 1.57 -42.89 -40.34
C ALA A 20 0.41 -42.04 -39.78
N PHE A 21 -0.84 -42.49 -39.93
CA PHE A 21 -1.99 -41.81 -39.33
C PHE A 21 -1.94 -41.78 -37.81
N PHE A 22 -1.53 -42.89 -37.19
CA PHE A 22 -1.39 -42.96 -35.73
C PHE A 22 -0.29 -42.02 -35.22
N ALA A 23 0.89 -42.01 -35.87
CA ALA A 23 1.97 -41.08 -35.53
C ALA A 23 1.53 -39.61 -35.71
N GLY A 24 0.90 -39.27 -36.83
CA GLY A 24 0.44 -37.90 -37.09
C GLY A 24 -0.62 -37.42 -36.09
N THR A 25 -1.56 -38.29 -35.68
CA THR A 25 -2.56 -37.94 -34.67
C THR A 25 -1.96 -37.78 -33.27
N GLN A 26 -0.92 -38.54 -32.92
CA GLN A 26 -0.19 -38.34 -31.67
C GLN A 26 0.58 -37.03 -31.65
N GLU A 27 1.34 -36.74 -32.71
CA GLU A 27 2.11 -35.50 -32.82
C GLU A 27 1.20 -34.26 -32.76
N GLN A 28 0.06 -34.30 -33.45
CA GLN A 28 -0.92 -33.22 -33.38
C GLN A 28 -1.43 -33.02 -31.94
N ARG A 29 -1.77 -34.10 -31.23
CA ARG A 29 -2.24 -34.02 -29.83
C ARG A 29 -1.16 -33.48 -28.89
N VAL A 30 0.08 -33.93 -29.05
CA VAL A 30 1.22 -33.44 -28.26
C VAL A 30 1.45 -31.95 -28.52
N GLY A 31 1.45 -31.53 -29.79
CA GLY A 31 1.62 -30.13 -30.17
C GLY A 31 0.50 -29.23 -29.64
N GLU A 32 -0.76 -29.65 -29.76
CA GLU A 32 -1.89 -28.91 -29.21
C GLU A 32 -1.84 -28.83 -27.68
N ASN A 33 -1.51 -29.92 -27.00
CA ASN A 33 -1.39 -29.94 -25.54
C ASN A 33 -0.25 -29.05 -25.06
N GLN A 34 0.92 -29.08 -25.72
CA GLN A 34 2.04 -28.19 -25.40
C GLN A 34 1.66 -26.72 -25.60
N ARG A 35 1.00 -26.38 -26.72
CA ARG A 35 0.51 -25.03 -26.98
C ARG A 35 -0.46 -24.57 -25.89
N ARG A 36 -1.43 -25.40 -25.50
CA ARG A 36 -2.41 -25.08 -24.44
C ARG A 36 -1.74 -24.89 -23.09
N VAL A 37 -0.77 -25.74 -22.74
CA VAL A 37 0.02 -25.61 -21.50
C VAL A 37 0.78 -24.29 -21.46
N GLN A 38 1.46 -23.92 -22.55
CA GLN A 38 2.19 -22.65 -22.64
C GLN A 38 1.24 -21.44 -22.57
N THR A 39 0.09 -21.48 -23.26
CA THR A 39 -0.92 -20.42 -23.16
C THR A 39 -1.47 -20.30 -21.75
N SER A 40 -1.83 -21.41 -21.10
CA SER A 40 -2.31 -21.42 -19.71
C SER A 40 -1.27 -20.88 -18.73
N PHE A 41 0.02 -21.15 -18.98
CA PHE A 41 1.12 -20.59 -18.20
C PHE A 41 1.19 -19.06 -18.35
N GLY A 42 1.20 -18.55 -19.58
CA GLY A 42 1.19 -17.09 -19.83
C GLY A 42 -0.05 -16.40 -19.26
N VAL A 43 -1.20 -17.06 -19.26
CA VAL A 43 -2.43 -16.57 -18.60
C VAL A 43 -2.26 -16.50 -17.07
N ALA A 44 -1.62 -17.50 -16.46
CA ALA A 44 -1.33 -17.47 -15.03
C ALA A 44 -0.34 -16.34 -14.70
N GLU A 45 0.71 -16.15 -15.50
CA GLU A 45 1.67 -15.05 -15.32
C GLU A 45 0.98 -13.68 -15.42
N ALA A 46 0.14 -13.49 -16.43
CA ALA A 46 -0.64 -12.26 -16.58
C ALA A 46 -1.54 -11.99 -15.37
N GLY A 47 -2.21 -13.02 -14.84
CA GLY A 47 -3.05 -12.88 -13.64
C GLY A 47 -2.25 -12.54 -12.38
N VAL A 48 -1.04 -13.09 -12.23
CA VAL A 48 -0.11 -12.73 -11.15
C VAL A 48 0.31 -11.28 -11.24
N GLN A 49 0.71 -10.81 -12.44
CA GLN A 49 1.13 -9.42 -12.65
C GLN A 49 -0.03 -8.44 -12.43
N GLU A 50 -1.21 -8.78 -12.93
CA GLU A 50 -2.42 -7.96 -12.73
C GLU A 50 -2.72 -7.79 -11.24
N ARG A 51 -2.58 -8.85 -10.44
CA ARG A 51 -2.78 -8.76 -8.98
C ARG A 51 -1.76 -7.85 -8.30
N VAL A 52 -0.50 -7.82 -8.76
CA VAL A 52 0.51 -6.90 -8.21
C VAL A 52 0.18 -5.46 -8.57
N MET A 53 -0.23 -5.20 -9.82
CA MET A 53 -0.56 -3.85 -10.29
C MET A 53 -1.84 -3.31 -9.63
N SER A 54 -2.85 -4.17 -9.44
CA SER A 54 -4.13 -3.83 -8.81
C SER A 54 -4.16 -4.08 -7.29
N TRP A 55 -2.99 -4.17 -6.64
CA TRP A 55 -2.93 -4.42 -5.21
C TRP A 55 -3.59 -3.28 -4.42
N LEU A 56 -4.52 -3.65 -3.55
CA LEU A 56 -5.21 -2.72 -2.64
C LEU A 56 -4.69 -2.94 -1.20
N PRO A 57 -3.79 -2.07 -0.68
CA PRO A 57 -3.15 -2.23 0.62
C PRO A 57 -4.14 -2.41 1.77
N ASP A 58 -5.19 -1.60 1.81
CA ASP A 58 -6.23 -1.65 2.87
C ASP A 58 -7.00 -2.98 2.90
N SER A 59 -7.04 -3.71 1.78
CA SER A 59 -7.69 -5.01 1.69
C SER A 59 -6.80 -6.18 2.13
N MET A 60 -5.50 -5.97 2.36
CA MET A 60 -4.54 -7.06 2.56
C MET A 60 -3.49 -6.81 3.65
N ASN A 61 -2.86 -5.63 3.68
CA ASN A 61 -1.61 -5.43 4.41
C ASN A 61 -1.75 -5.59 5.93
N LYS A 62 -2.93 -5.30 6.50
CA LYS A 62 -3.22 -5.45 7.93
C LYS A 62 -4.09 -6.66 8.27
N ARG A 63 -4.34 -7.56 7.31
CA ARG A 63 -5.02 -8.84 7.57
C ARG A 63 -4.14 -9.79 8.39
N GLN A 64 -4.77 -10.85 8.90
CA GLN A 64 -4.08 -11.92 9.59
C GLN A 64 -3.18 -12.68 8.62
N SER A 65 -2.08 -13.23 9.12
CA SER A 65 -1.19 -14.07 8.31
C SER A 65 -1.85 -15.43 8.02
N TYR A 66 -1.36 -16.13 7.01
CA TYR A 66 -1.68 -17.51 6.73
C TYR A 66 -1.25 -18.40 7.91
N PRO A 67 -2.03 -19.44 8.28
CA PRO A 67 -3.20 -19.97 7.59
C PRO A 67 -4.55 -19.34 7.96
N GLN A 68 -4.58 -18.33 8.84
CA GLN A 68 -5.83 -17.79 9.37
C GLN A 68 -6.69 -17.07 8.33
N ASP A 69 -6.08 -16.51 7.27
CA ASP A 69 -6.78 -15.68 6.31
C ASP A 69 -6.23 -15.78 4.88
N SER A 70 -7.10 -15.53 3.90
CA SER A 70 -6.78 -15.46 2.48
C SER A 70 -7.79 -14.60 1.74
N VAL A 71 -7.36 -13.94 0.66
CA VAL A 71 -8.25 -13.10 -0.16
C VAL A 71 -8.29 -13.64 -1.57
N ALA A 72 -9.49 -13.94 -2.05
CA ALA A 72 -9.68 -14.35 -3.44
C ALA A 72 -9.33 -13.19 -4.38
N ILE A 73 -8.54 -13.50 -5.40
CA ILE A 73 -8.28 -12.59 -6.53
C ILE A 73 -9.52 -12.64 -7.44
N TYR A 74 -9.88 -13.86 -7.85
CA TYR A 74 -11.15 -14.23 -8.46
C TYR A 74 -11.47 -15.65 -8.01
N SER A 75 -12.74 -16.04 -8.04
CA SER A 75 -13.13 -17.41 -7.72
C SER A 75 -13.01 -18.31 -8.95
N ALA A 76 -12.87 -19.62 -8.74
CA ALA A 76 -12.91 -20.59 -9.84
C ALA A 76 -14.25 -20.57 -10.60
N ALA A 77 -15.34 -20.14 -9.94
CA ALA A 77 -16.67 -20.02 -10.54
C ALA A 77 -16.84 -18.73 -11.36
N ALA A 78 -16.08 -17.67 -11.03
CA ALA A 78 -16.10 -16.39 -11.72
C ALA A 78 -14.67 -15.91 -12.04
N PRO A 79 -13.92 -16.62 -12.90
CA PRO A 79 -12.56 -16.26 -13.23
C PRO A 79 -12.52 -15.05 -14.17
N ALA A 80 -11.49 -14.23 -14.03
CA ALA A 80 -11.27 -13.07 -14.90
C ALA A 80 -10.62 -13.47 -16.22
N SER A 81 -10.91 -12.71 -17.27
CA SER A 81 -10.24 -12.85 -18.56
C SER A 81 -8.84 -12.26 -18.49
N ALA A 82 -7.84 -12.98 -19.02
CA ALA A 82 -6.50 -12.44 -19.15
C ALA A 82 -6.47 -11.24 -20.11
N PRO A 83 -5.61 -10.24 -19.88
CA PRO A 83 -5.31 -9.20 -20.87
C PRO A 83 -4.96 -9.84 -22.23
N GLY A 84 -5.67 -9.45 -23.29
CA GLY A 84 -5.52 -10.04 -24.62
C GLY A 84 -6.43 -11.23 -24.93
N GLY A 85 -7.29 -11.66 -23.99
CA GLY A 85 -8.33 -12.65 -24.27
C GLY A 85 -7.81 -14.06 -24.53
N THR A 86 -6.58 -14.38 -24.13
CA THR A 86 -5.92 -15.69 -24.38
C THR A 86 -6.38 -16.79 -23.42
N GLY A 87 -7.06 -16.43 -22.34
CA GLY A 87 -7.62 -17.37 -21.38
C GLY A 87 -8.25 -16.69 -20.18
N ARG A 88 -8.41 -17.45 -19.09
CA ARG A 88 -8.97 -16.98 -17.82
C ARG A 88 -8.12 -17.38 -16.63
N TYR A 89 -8.10 -16.54 -15.61
CA TYR A 89 -7.34 -16.77 -14.38
C TYR A 89 -8.16 -16.53 -13.11
N PHE A 90 -7.76 -17.17 -12.02
CA PHE A 90 -8.34 -17.05 -10.68
C PHE A 90 -7.33 -17.47 -9.63
N GLY A 91 -7.58 -17.20 -8.35
CA GLY A 91 -6.59 -17.53 -7.33
C GLY A 91 -6.79 -16.79 -6.01
N TYR A 92 -5.74 -16.77 -5.20
CA TYR A 92 -5.75 -16.21 -3.85
C TYR A 92 -4.48 -15.43 -3.56
N SER A 93 -4.60 -14.43 -2.68
CA SER A 93 -3.50 -13.75 -2.04
C SER A 93 -3.45 -14.15 -0.57
N TYR A 94 -2.26 -14.47 -0.09
CA TYR A 94 -1.99 -14.85 1.30
C TYR A 94 -0.96 -13.91 1.88
N LYS A 95 -1.15 -13.50 3.13
CA LYS A 95 -0.11 -12.79 3.89
C LYS A 95 0.74 -13.82 4.62
N LEU A 96 2.05 -13.86 4.37
CA LEU A 96 2.96 -14.82 4.99
C LEU A 96 3.68 -14.26 6.22
N GLY A 97 3.78 -12.94 6.32
CA GLY A 97 4.36 -12.22 7.44
C GLY A 97 4.00 -10.74 7.37
N SER A 98 4.66 -9.89 8.15
CA SER A 98 4.34 -8.46 8.20
C SER A 98 4.48 -7.77 6.83
N ASN A 99 5.49 -8.14 6.05
CA ASN A 99 5.83 -7.48 4.79
C ASN A 99 5.89 -8.42 3.59
N ILE A 100 5.46 -9.68 3.71
CA ILE A 100 5.61 -10.71 2.67
C ILE A 100 4.26 -11.32 2.34
N PHE A 101 3.97 -11.49 1.05
CA PHE A 101 2.75 -12.09 0.56
C PHE A 101 3.04 -13.17 -0.47
N LEU A 102 2.14 -14.13 -0.59
CA LEU A 102 2.08 -15.10 -1.68
C LEU A 102 0.87 -14.80 -2.54
N VAL A 103 1.10 -14.54 -3.82
CA VAL A 103 0.09 -14.44 -4.87
C VAL A 103 0.06 -15.78 -5.60
N ASP A 104 -1.03 -16.51 -5.46
CA ASP A 104 -1.24 -17.82 -6.06
C ASP A 104 -2.34 -17.73 -7.11
N VAL A 105 -1.97 -17.95 -8.36
CA VAL A 105 -2.87 -17.82 -9.51
C VAL A 105 -2.87 -19.07 -10.33
N THR A 106 -4.06 -19.53 -10.68
CA THR A 106 -4.32 -20.54 -11.70
C THR A 106 -4.76 -19.87 -12.99
N GLY A 107 -4.11 -20.22 -14.11
CA GLY A 107 -4.48 -19.85 -15.47
C GLY A 107 -4.98 -21.04 -16.31
N ARG A 108 -5.91 -20.76 -17.22
CA ARG A 108 -6.45 -21.70 -18.22
C ARG A 108 -6.57 -20.98 -19.57
N ASP A 109 -6.14 -21.60 -20.66
CA ASP A 109 -6.40 -21.11 -22.01
C ASP A 109 -7.90 -21.07 -22.33
N GLN A 110 -8.30 -20.33 -23.38
CA GLN A 110 -9.71 -20.17 -23.76
C GLN A 110 -10.46 -21.49 -23.96
N ALA A 111 -9.85 -22.48 -24.63
CA ALA A 111 -10.52 -23.74 -24.91
C ALA A 111 -10.72 -24.57 -23.63
N SER A 112 -9.72 -24.58 -22.75
CA SER A 112 -9.81 -25.24 -21.45
C SER A 112 -10.76 -24.51 -20.48
N ALA A 113 -10.88 -23.19 -20.59
CA ALA A 113 -11.86 -22.40 -19.85
C ALA A 113 -13.30 -22.61 -20.35
N GLY A 114 -13.47 -22.83 -21.66
CA GLY A 114 -14.77 -23.10 -22.30
C GLY A 114 -15.27 -24.54 -22.17
N GLY A 115 -14.58 -25.41 -21.43
CA GLY A 115 -14.98 -26.81 -21.23
C GLY A 115 -14.78 -27.71 -22.45
N ALA A 116 -14.03 -27.28 -23.46
CA ALA A 116 -13.78 -28.07 -24.67
C ALA A 116 -12.71 -29.15 -24.39
N LEU A 117 -13.17 -30.37 -24.13
CA LEU A 117 -12.37 -31.57 -23.83
C LEU A 117 -12.19 -32.51 -25.03
N ALA A 118 -12.14 -31.98 -26.26
CA ALA A 118 -11.92 -32.83 -27.44
C ALA A 118 -10.49 -33.41 -27.42
N GLY A 119 -10.34 -34.62 -26.87
CA GLY A 119 -9.09 -35.40 -26.89
C GLY A 119 -8.20 -35.34 -25.64
N GLY A 120 -8.61 -34.70 -24.53
CA GLY A 120 -7.83 -34.66 -23.29
C GLY A 120 -8.46 -33.87 -22.14
N ALA A 121 -7.81 -33.89 -20.96
CA ALA A 121 -8.11 -32.99 -19.85
C ALA A 121 -7.61 -31.57 -20.20
N GLY A 122 -8.43 -30.54 -19.96
CA GLY A 122 -8.04 -29.15 -20.23
C GLY A 122 -6.71 -28.75 -19.58
N ALA A 123 -5.97 -27.85 -20.22
CA ALA A 123 -4.70 -27.36 -19.71
C ALA A 123 -4.91 -26.32 -18.59
N ARG A 124 -4.30 -26.58 -17.44
CA ARG A 124 -4.28 -25.69 -16.27
C ARG A 124 -2.84 -25.49 -15.85
N GLN A 125 -2.46 -24.25 -15.56
CA GLN A 125 -1.18 -23.93 -14.96
C GLN A 125 -1.38 -23.09 -13.71
N ARG A 126 -0.58 -23.32 -12.67
CA ARG A 126 -0.65 -22.60 -11.41
C ARG A 126 0.72 -22.00 -11.11
N ILE A 127 0.74 -20.74 -10.70
CA ILE A 127 1.96 -19.99 -10.38
C ILE A 127 1.78 -19.40 -8.99
N GLY A 128 2.80 -19.60 -8.15
CA GLY A 128 2.97 -18.91 -6.90
C GLY A 128 4.04 -17.84 -7.05
N MET A 129 3.75 -16.62 -6.61
CA MET A 129 4.71 -15.52 -6.60
C MET A 129 4.78 -14.88 -5.22
N ILE A 130 5.98 -14.82 -4.67
CA ILE A 130 6.27 -14.11 -3.43
C ILE A 130 6.50 -12.64 -3.76
N THR A 131 5.78 -11.78 -3.04
CA THR A 131 5.91 -10.33 -3.12
C THR A 131 6.21 -9.76 -1.75
N ARG A 132 6.74 -8.54 -1.73
CA ARG A 132 6.99 -7.80 -0.50
C ARG A 132 6.40 -6.40 -0.57
N ILE A 133 6.11 -5.82 0.58
CA ILE A 133 5.82 -4.38 0.65
C ILE A 133 7.00 -3.59 0.07
N ALA A 134 6.69 -2.65 -0.81
CA ALA A 134 7.62 -1.66 -1.34
C ALA A 134 7.20 -0.30 -0.77
N PRO A 135 7.71 0.06 0.43
CA PRO A 135 7.30 1.30 1.08
C PRO A 135 7.73 2.51 0.27
N VAL A 136 6.84 3.50 0.20
CA VAL A 136 7.16 4.81 -0.35
C VAL A 136 8.11 5.51 0.61
N ASP A 137 9.25 5.98 0.11
CA ASP A 137 10.16 6.80 0.90
C ASP A 137 9.72 8.26 0.83
N PHE A 138 9.13 8.72 1.93
CA PHE A 138 8.70 10.10 2.09
C PHE A 138 9.85 11.05 2.45
N GLY A 139 11.07 10.56 2.72
CA GLY A 139 12.21 11.40 3.11
C GLY A 139 12.03 12.07 4.48
N ILE A 140 11.29 11.43 5.38
CA ILE A 140 11.02 11.94 6.74
C ILE A 140 12.27 11.70 7.60
N HIS A 141 13.01 12.79 7.82
CA HIS A 141 14.24 12.81 8.62
C HIS A 141 14.20 13.85 9.73
N ALA A 142 13.00 14.27 10.14
CA ALA A 142 12.76 15.19 11.25
C ALA A 142 11.32 15.05 11.74
N SER A 143 11.02 15.61 12.91
CA SER A 143 9.62 15.76 13.37
C SER A 143 8.83 16.70 12.44
N LEU A 144 9.44 17.85 12.11
CA LEU A 144 8.93 18.82 11.16
C LEU A 144 9.93 19.06 10.02
N THR A 145 9.50 18.91 8.79
CA THR A 145 10.24 19.34 7.59
C THR A 145 9.52 20.52 6.94
N THR A 146 10.22 21.62 6.65
CA THR A 146 9.61 22.81 6.03
C THR A 146 10.53 23.52 5.03
N GLN A 147 9.94 24.28 4.10
CA GLN A 147 10.68 25.15 3.19
C GLN A 147 10.66 26.62 3.65
N GLY A 148 9.66 27.02 4.43
CA GLY A 148 9.48 28.39 4.95
C GLY A 148 10.13 28.63 6.32
N SER A 149 9.99 29.85 6.84
CA SER A 149 10.28 30.13 8.26
C SER A 149 9.36 29.30 9.16
N THR A 150 9.79 28.99 10.38
CA THR A 150 8.95 28.34 11.41
C THR A 150 8.87 29.25 12.62
N SER A 151 7.66 29.59 13.07
CA SER A 151 7.49 30.36 14.31
C SER A 151 6.71 29.59 15.36
N MET A 152 7.26 29.51 16.56
CA MET A 152 6.70 28.78 17.69
C MET A 152 6.51 29.76 18.84
N SER A 153 5.35 29.72 19.49
CA SER A 153 5.01 30.61 20.62
C SER A 153 4.45 29.81 21.79
N GLY A 154 4.19 30.44 22.94
CA GLY A 154 3.47 29.81 24.05
C GLY A 154 4.21 28.61 24.66
N ASN A 155 3.58 27.43 24.63
CA ASN A 155 4.12 26.16 25.14
C ASN A 155 4.29 25.14 24.01
N ALA A 156 4.50 25.63 22.78
CA ALA A 156 4.82 24.82 21.62
C ALA A 156 5.98 23.86 21.87
N SER A 157 5.90 22.63 21.38
CA SER A 157 7.05 21.74 21.37
C SER A 157 7.16 20.95 20.07
N VAL A 158 8.36 20.93 19.50
CA VAL A 158 8.73 20.07 18.37
C VAL A 158 9.86 19.17 18.83
N ASN A 159 9.62 17.87 18.84
CA ASN A 159 10.55 16.87 19.37
C ASN A 159 10.92 15.85 18.29
N GLY A 160 12.18 15.85 17.88
CA GLY A 160 12.78 14.87 16.97
C GLY A 160 13.22 13.57 17.64
N GLY A 161 13.15 13.48 18.97
CA GLY A 161 13.36 12.24 19.71
C GLY A 161 12.30 11.21 19.35
N ASP A 162 12.72 10.01 18.96
CA ASP A 162 11.79 8.94 18.63
C ASP A 162 11.02 8.51 19.87
N SER A 163 9.70 8.48 19.74
CA SER A 163 8.79 8.19 20.83
C SER A 163 7.63 7.35 20.33
N ILE A 164 7.32 6.29 21.08
CA ILE A 164 6.21 5.41 20.76
C ILE A 164 4.94 6.02 21.34
N PRO A 165 3.85 6.14 20.57
CA PRO A 165 2.59 6.63 21.08
C PRO A 165 2.08 5.77 22.25
N THR A 166 1.46 6.41 23.23
CA THR A 166 0.92 5.72 24.40
C THR A 166 -0.04 4.59 23.99
N GLY A 167 0.15 3.40 24.56
CA GLY A 167 -0.69 2.23 24.29
C GLY A 167 -0.28 1.41 23.07
N TRP A 168 0.67 1.87 22.26
CA TRP A 168 1.19 1.08 21.13
C TRP A 168 2.24 0.09 21.61
N VAL A 169 1.92 -1.21 21.51
CA VAL A 169 2.76 -2.31 22.03
C VAL A 169 3.49 -3.10 20.94
N ASN A 170 3.11 -2.93 19.67
CA ASN A 170 3.67 -3.68 18.53
C ASN A 170 4.73 -2.89 17.76
N CYS A 171 5.46 -2.03 18.48
CA CYS A 171 6.51 -1.17 17.94
C CYS A 171 7.88 -1.76 18.23
N ASP A 172 8.82 -1.56 17.31
CA ASP A 172 10.25 -1.70 17.63
C ASP A 172 10.63 -0.64 18.69
N PRO A 173 11.68 -0.89 19.50
CA PRO A 173 12.18 0.11 20.44
C PRO A 173 12.51 1.43 19.73
N PRO A 174 12.33 2.59 20.41
CA PRO A 174 12.64 3.88 19.80
C PRO A 174 14.07 3.93 19.26
N GLY A 175 14.19 4.40 18.02
CA GLY A 175 15.46 4.58 17.33
C GLY A 175 16.23 5.81 17.83
N PRO A 176 17.36 6.13 17.16
CA PRO A 176 18.11 7.33 17.47
C PRO A 176 17.27 8.59 17.18
N ALA A 177 17.44 9.61 18.03
CA ALA A 177 16.80 10.90 17.84
C ALA A 177 17.13 11.48 16.46
N GLN A 178 16.10 11.98 15.78
CA GLN A 178 16.19 12.74 14.55
C GLN A 178 16.24 14.24 14.86
N PRO A 179 16.49 15.07 13.84
CA PRO A 179 16.26 16.50 13.96
C PRO A 179 14.84 16.86 14.41
N GLY A 180 14.72 17.92 15.21
CA GLY A 180 13.41 18.48 15.56
C GLY A 180 12.78 19.13 14.34
N VAL A 181 13.47 20.14 13.80
CA VAL A 181 13.10 20.84 12.57
C VAL A 181 14.18 20.65 11.50
N ARG A 182 13.77 20.32 10.28
CA ARG A 182 14.61 20.31 9.09
C ARG A 182 14.08 21.36 8.10
N ASP A 183 14.85 22.41 7.88
CA ASP A 183 14.45 23.55 7.04
C ASP A 183 15.44 23.84 5.90
N ASN A 184 15.08 24.72 4.96
CA ASN A 184 15.95 25.13 3.84
C ASN A 184 16.86 26.32 4.20
N GLY A 185 17.15 26.55 5.49
CA GLY A 185 17.71 27.80 6.00
C GLY A 185 16.68 28.90 6.26
N GLY A 186 15.40 28.53 6.40
CA GLY A 186 14.37 29.41 6.92
C GLY A 186 14.57 29.64 8.42
N ASN A 187 14.38 30.84 8.94
CA ASN A 187 14.58 31.07 10.37
C ASN A 187 13.53 30.29 11.20
N VAL A 188 13.99 29.53 12.18
CA VAL A 188 13.17 29.01 13.29
C VAL A 188 13.19 30.02 14.42
N SER A 189 12.02 30.56 14.78
CA SER A 189 11.89 31.53 15.89
C SER A 189 11.04 30.94 17.02
N GLU A 190 11.58 30.94 18.23
CA GLU A 190 10.90 30.51 19.45
C GLU A 190 10.56 31.74 20.31
N THR A 191 9.31 31.84 20.78
CA THR A 191 8.85 32.91 21.69
C THR A 191 8.11 32.30 22.88
N GLY A 192 8.31 32.84 24.09
CA GLY A 192 7.72 32.28 25.31
C GLY A 192 8.45 31.02 25.79
N ASN A 193 7.71 29.94 26.08
CA ASN A 193 8.24 28.64 26.50
C ASN A 193 8.22 27.60 25.35
N ALA A 194 8.26 28.07 24.10
CA ALA A 194 8.40 27.18 22.95
C ALA A 194 9.72 26.41 23.03
N THR A 195 9.73 25.17 22.55
CA THR A 195 10.93 24.31 22.58
C THR A 195 11.08 23.51 21.28
N VAL A 196 12.28 23.51 20.71
CA VAL A 196 12.69 22.53 19.69
C VAL A 196 13.73 21.60 20.30
N SER A 197 13.47 20.30 20.24
CA SER A 197 14.36 19.24 20.70
C SER A 197 14.59 18.19 19.61
N GLY A 198 15.74 17.54 19.65
CA GLY A 198 16.20 16.63 18.61
C GLY A 198 17.72 16.65 18.50
N VAL A 199 18.27 15.83 17.62
CA VAL A 199 19.72 15.75 17.39
C VAL A 199 20.02 15.94 15.89
N PRO A 200 20.38 17.16 15.44
CA PRO A 200 20.34 18.45 16.16
C PRO A 200 18.89 18.98 16.33
N PRO A 201 18.63 19.96 17.20
CA PRO A 201 17.29 20.57 17.31
C PRO A 201 16.77 21.13 15.97
N VAL A 202 17.62 21.89 15.27
CA VAL A 202 17.34 22.43 13.93
C VAL A 202 18.47 22.01 12.99
N VAL A 203 18.13 21.53 11.80
CA VAL A 203 19.07 21.27 10.71
C VAL A 203 18.70 22.08 9.49
N ASN A 204 19.66 22.87 9.00
CA ASN A 204 19.51 23.61 7.75
C ASN A 204 19.99 22.72 6.60
N ASP A 205 19.06 22.30 5.77
CA ASP A 205 19.29 21.43 4.62
C ASP A 205 18.94 22.15 3.31
N PRO A 206 19.96 22.62 2.55
CA PRO A 206 19.76 23.36 1.31
C PRO A 206 19.16 22.50 0.17
N SER A 207 19.03 21.19 0.35
CA SER A 207 18.39 20.31 -0.62
C SER A 207 16.86 20.36 -0.57
N ILE A 208 16.27 20.94 0.47
CA ILE A 208 14.81 21.08 0.59
C ILE A 208 14.30 22.04 -0.48
N ASN A 209 13.41 21.53 -1.32
CA ASN A 209 12.79 22.30 -2.39
C ASN A 209 11.36 21.80 -2.63
N ASN A 210 10.67 22.34 -3.64
CA ASN A 210 9.30 21.96 -3.94
C ASN A 210 9.11 20.44 -4.20
N ASN A 211 10.14 19.76 -4.70
CA ASN A 211 10.09 18.31 -4.95
C ASN A 211 10.10 17.51 -3.64
N THR A 212 10.64 18.05 -2.54
CA THR A 212 10.62 17.42 -1.21
C THR A 212 9.19 17.15 -0.72
N PHE A 213 8.22 17.96 -1.17
CA PHE A 213 6.81 17.86 -0.78
C PHE A 213 5.92 17.25 -1.86
N THR A 214 6.46 16.95 -3.04
CA THR A 214 5.68 16.48 -4.19
C THR A 214 6.18 15.17 -4.79
N THR A 215 7.39 14.72 -4.44
CA THR A 215 8.03 13.51 -4.99
C THR A 215 8.66 12.68 -3.88
N PHE A 216 8.30 11.39 -3.82
CA PHE A 216 8.61 10.47 -2.72
C PHE A 216 9.10 9.13 -3.26
N GLY A 217 10.42 8.93 -3.36
CA GLY A 217 11.04 7.59 -3.52
C GLY A 217 10.44 6.61 -4.55
N GLY A 218 9.76 7.09 -5.59
CA GLY A 218 9.02 6.25 -6.56
C GLY A 218 7.52 6.54 -6.70
N ALA A 219 6.96 7.47 -5.94
CA ALA A 219 5.61 8.01 -6.07
C ALA A 219 5.63 9.55 -6.07
N THR A 220 4.59 10.16 -6.62
CA THR A 220 4.35 11.61 -6.52
C THR A 220 3.16 11.87 -5.59
N TYR A 221 3.05 13.10 -5.09
CA TYR A 221 1.90 13.54 -4.32
C TYR A 221 0.58 13.27 -5.06
N ASP A 222 0.51 13.59 -6.35
CA ASP A 222 -0.68 13.33 -7.18
C ASP A 222 -1.00 11.84 -7.31
N GLN A 223 0.03 10.98 -7.43
CA GLN A 223 -0.16 9.53 -7.46
C GLN A 223 -0.64 8.96 -6.12
N LEU A 224 -0.25 9.57 -5.00
CA LEU A 224 -0.77 9.20 -3.68
C LEU A 224 -2.20 9.70 -3.48
N ALA A 225 -2.48 10.94 -3.86
CA ALA A 225 -3.81 11.54 -3.83
C ALA A 225 -4.81 10.73 -4.68
N ALA A 226 -4.41 10.30 -5.88
CA ALA A 226 -5.22 9.44 -6.75
C ALA A 226 -5.49 8.04 -6.17
N ARG A 227 -4.73 7.63 -5.16
CA ARG A 227 -4.88 6.35 -4.43
C ARG A 227 -5.50 6.53 -3.05
N ALA A 228 -5.97 7.73 -2.72
CA ALA A 228 -6.56 8.01 -1.42
C ALA A 228 -7.77 7.10 -1.15
N ASN A 229 -7.84 6.55 0.06
CA ASN A 229 -9.00 5.83 0.55
C ASN A 229 -10.15 6.80 0.85
N VAL A 230 -9.80 7.99 1.35
CA VAL A 230 -10.73 9.05 1.73
C VAL A 230 -10.36 10.31 0.94
N THR A 231 -11.30 10.84 0.17
CA THR A 231 -11.14 12.10 -0.56
C THR A 231 -12.18 13.09 -0.09
N LEU A 232 -11.73 14.27 0.33
CA LEU A 232 -12.55 15.32 0.91
C LEU A 232 -12.24 16.66 0.22
N GLY A 233 -13.21 17.57 0.18
CA GLY A 233 -12.98 18.95 -0.26
C GLY A 233 -12.36 19.81 0.84
N SER A 234 -12.36 21.13 0.64
CA SER A 234 -12.07 22.07 1.72
C SER A 234 -13.21 22.06 2.75
N GLY A 235 -12.88 22.14 4.04
CA GLY A 235 -13.90 22.21 5.09
C GLY A 235 -13.39 21.98 6.51
N THR A 236 -14.34 21.84 7.44
CA THR A 236 -14.06 21.50 8.84
C THR A 236 -14.49 20.06 9.09
N TYR A 237 -13.57 19.24 9.59
CA TYR A 237 -13.77 17.82 9.79
C TYR A 237 -13.63 17.43 11.25
N LYS A 238 -14.66 16.74 11.74
CA LYS A 238 -14.68 16.13 13.06
C LYS A 238 -14.55 14.62 12.90
N THR A 239 -13.36 14.10 13.16
CA THR A 239 -13.04 12.70 12.88
C THR A 239 -12.94 11.91 14.17
N ASN A 240 -13.47 10.69 14.14
CA ASN A 240 -13.50 9.74 15.24
C ASN A 240 -13.57 8.31 14.70
N PRO A 241 -13.02 7.32 15.42
CA PRO A 241 -13.22 5.92 15.06
C PRO A 241 -14.71 5.58 15.03
N ARG A 242 -15.13 4.83 14.02
CA ARG A 242 -16.51 4.36 13.91
C ARG A 242 -16.53 2.85 13.71
N VAL A 243 -17.34 2.16 14.52
CA VAL A 243 -17.48 0.71 14.50
C VAL A 243 -18.95 0.36 14.26
N ILE A 244 -19.21 -0.55 13.32
CA ILE A 244 -20.53 -1.12 13.06
C ILE A 244 -20.43 -2.63 13.25
N ASN A 245 -21.25 -3.18 14.15
CA ASN A 245 -21.29 -4.62 14.43
C ASN A 245 -19.92 -5.24 14.77
N GLY A 246 -19.08 -4.52 15.52
CA GLY A 246 -17.73 -4.98 15.90
C GLY A 246 -16.70 -4.93 14.78
N VAL A 247 -16.99 -4.26 13.66
CA VAL A 247 -16.06 -4.07 12.55
C VAL A 247 -15.85 -2.58 12.30
N CYS A 248 -14.61 -2.18 12.02
CA CYS A 248 -14.31 -0.80 11.64
C CYS A 248 -15.08 -0.38 10.38
N ASP A 249 -15.82 0.72 10.47
CA ASP A 249 -16.60 1.26 9.35
C ASP A 249 -15.72 2.09 8.42
N LYS A 250 -15.12 1.43 7.43
CA LYS A 250 -14.25 2.09 6.44
C LYS A 250 -15.00 2.91 5.39
N ALA A 251 -16.33 2.82 5.34
CA ALA A 251 -17.15 3.57 4.39
C ALA A 251 -17.45 5.00 4.89
N ASP A 252 -17.33 5.24 6.19
CA ASP A 252 -17.46 6.58 6.77
C ASP A 252 -16.21 7.42 6.46
N LEU A 253 -16.41 8.51 5.72
CA LEU A 253 -15.33 9.43 5.34
C LEU A 253 -14.71 10.18 6.53
N THR A 254 -15.35 10.17 7.70
CA THR A 254 -14.84 10.78 8.93
C THR A 254 -14.22 9.77 9.90
N ASN A 255 -14.24 8.48 9.57
CA ASN A 255 -13.51 7.46 10.29
C ASN A 255 -12.09 7.36 9.72
N TRP A 256 -11.11 7.88 10.45
CA TRP A 256 -9.69 7.85 10.04
C TRP A 256 -8.87 6.87 10.88
N GLY A 257 -9.50 5.87 11.49
CA GLY A 257 -8.81 4.89 12.34
C GLY A 257 -8.77 5.28 13.82
N ASP A 258 -8.17 4.41 14.65
CA ASP A 258 -8.14 4.53 16.12
C ASP A 258 -6.72 4.44 16.66
N GLY A 259 -5.99 5.57 16.61
CA GLY A 259 -4.61 5.65 17.06
C GLY A 259 -4.45 5.81 18.56
N MET A 260 -5.47 6.29 19.27
CA MET A 260 -5.48 6.41 20.72
C MET A 260 -5.78 5.07 21.42
N ASN A 261 -6.45 4.13 20.72
CA ASN A 261 -6.71 2.78 21.21
C ASN A 261 -6.19 1.73 20.22
N ALA A 262 -4.92 1.33 20.41
CA ALA A 262 -4.23 0.35 19.58
C ALA A 262 -4.82 -1.08 19.61
N LEU A 263 -5.84 -1.34 20.46
CA LEU A 263 -6.57 -2.60 20.53
C LEU A 263 -8.01 -2.49 19.99
N GLY A 264 -8.44 -1.31 19.56
CA GLY A 264 -9.76 -1.08 19.00
C GLY A 264 -9.93 -1.68 17.61
N GLU A 265 -11.18 -1.83 17.16
CA GLU A 265 -11.47 -2.44 15.86
C GLU A 265 -10.95 -1.63 14.67
N CYS A 266 -10.79 -0.33 14.86
CA CYS A 266 -10.20 0.58 13.88
C CYS A 266 -8.69 0.81 14.08
N ALA A 267 -8.03 0.13 15.03
CA ALA A 267 -6.61 0.32 15.33
C ALA A 267 -5.71 0.00 14.13
N THR A 268 -6.15 -0.88 13.24
CA THR A 268 -5.38 -1.29 12.06
C THR A 268 -5.78 -0.55 10.78
N TYR A 269 -6.73 0.39 10.86
CA TYR A 269 -7.18 1.17 9.71
C TYR A 269 -6.36 2.45 9.58
N PHE A 270 -5.44 2.49 8.62
CA PHE A 270 -4.56 3.64 8.34
C PHE A 270 -4.77 4.07 6.89
N PRO A 271 -5.85 4.82 6.59
CA PRO A 271 -6.13 5.26 5.23
C PRO A 271 -5.10 6.26 4.71
N ILE A 272 -5.00 6.37 3.39
CA ILE A 272 -4.51 7.59 2.74
C ILE A 272 -5.71 8.54 2.67
N ILE A 273 -5.60 9.71 3.30
CA ILE A 273 -6.60 10.78 3.31
C ILE A 273 -6.09 11.91 2.41
N HIS A 274 -6.89 12.32 1.44
CA HIS A 274 -6.61 13.48 0.60
C HIS A 274 -7.69 14.54 0.77
N ILE A 275 -7.26 15.75 1.13
CA ILE A 275 -8.10 16.94 1.25
C ILE A 275 -7.75 17.88 0.10
N ALA A 276 -8.66 18.00 -0.86
CA ALA A 276 -8.57 18.89 -2.00
C ALA A 276 -8.91 20.34 -1.61
N GLY A 277 -8.02 20.95 -0.82
CA GLY A 277 -8.09 22.34 -0.35
C GLY A 277 -7.61 22.48 1.08
N SER A 278 -8.00 23.58 1.74
CA SER A 278 -7.68 23.81 3.15
C SER A 278 -8.65 23.10 4.08
N ALA A 279 -8.18 22.63 5.24
CA ALA A 279 -9.01 21.97 6.24
C ALA A 279 -8.80 22.50 7.66
N THR A 280 -9.88 22.43 8.46
CA THR A 280 -9.80 22.54 9.91
C THR A 280 -10.17 21.21 10.57
N LEU A 281 -9.32 20.70 11.46
CA LEU A 281 -9.57 19.46 12.22
C LEU A 281 -9.96 19.81 13.65
N ASN A 282 -11.12 19.32 14.09
CA ASN A 282 -11.69 19.63 15.41
C ASN A 282 -12.37 18.41 16.10
N GLY A 283 -11.99 17.20 15.69
CA GLY A 283 -12.40 15.93 16.33
C GLY A 283 -11.47 15.53 17.46
N ASP A 284 -11.36 14.21 17.68
CA ASP A 284 -10.49 13.67 18.73
C ASP A 284 -9.21 13.08 18.11
N GLN A 285 -9.33 12.34 17.00
CA GLN A 285 -8.18 11.64 16.42
C GLN A 285 -8.30 11.25 14.94
N GLY A 286 -7.16 10.86 14.36
CA GLY A 286 -7.04 10.16 13.07
C GLY A 286 -5.66 9.52 12.91
N GLN A 287 -5.50 8.61 11.95
CA GLN A 287 -4.21 7.97 11.66
C GLN A 287 -4.06 7.62 10.17
N GLY A 288 -2.81 7.45 9.72
CA GLY A 288 -2.48 7.05 8.35
C GLY A 288 -1.60 8.06 7.64
N VAL A 289 -1.91 8.35 6.36
CA VAL A 289 -1.20 9.33 5.55
C VAL A 289 -2.16 10.45 5.18
N LEU A 290 -1.94 11.66 5.68
CA LEU A 290 -2.77 12.83 5.40
C LEU A 290 -2.09 13.73 4.36
N LEU A 291 -2.80 13.99 3.28
CA LEU A 291 -2.39 14.85 2.17
C LEU A 291 -3.36 16.06 2.12
N VAL A 292 -2.82 17.28 2.20
CA VAL A 292 -3.61 18.52 2.18
C VAL A 292 -3.09 19.46 1.11
N ASP A 293 -3.93 19.81 0.13
CA ASP A 293 -3.55 20.69 -0.97
C ASP A 293 -3.44 22.17 -0.57
N GLY A 294 -4.12 22.56 0.51
CA GLY A 294 -4.09 23.92 1.07
C GLY A 294 -3.51 23.97 2.47
N ASP A 295 -4.09 24.83 3.30
CA ASP A 295 -3.69 25.02 4.70
C ASP A 295 -4.35 23.97 5.60
N LEU A 296 -3.63 23.53 6.63
CA LEU A 296 -4.17 22.69 7.69
C LEU A 296 -4.22 23.45 9.01
N ASN A 297 -5.42 23.59 9.57
CA ASN A 297 -5.66 24.18 10.87
C ASN A 297 -6.12 23.11 11.88
N VAL A 298 -5.36 22.86 12.94
CA VAL A 298 -5.72 21.89 13.98
C VAL A 298 -6.16 22.62 15.24
N GLN A 299 -7.32 22.24 15.77
CA GLN A 299 -7.93 22.85 16.94
C GLN A 299 -8.19 21.83 18.05
N GLY A 300 -8.18 22.31 19.29
CA GLY A 300 -8.62 21.52 20.46
C GLY A 300 -7.54 20.57 20.97
N SER A 301 -7.87 19.28 21.11
CA SER A 301 -6.96 18.22 21.57
C SER A 301 -6.78 17.09 20.54
N TYR A 302 -6.98 17.44 19.27
CA TYR A 302 -6.90 16.52 18.14
C TYR A 302 -5.52 15.88 18.01
N GLN A 303 -5.47 14.55 17.85
CA GLN A 303 -4.22 13.82 17.64
C GLN A 303 -4.20 13.09 16.29
N PHE A 304 -3.11 13.24 15.54
CA PHE A 304 -2.90 12.47 14.32
C PHE A 304 -1.70 11.52 14.45
N PHE A 305 -1.85 10.26 14.02
CA PHE A 305 -0.79 9.24 14.08
C PHE A 305 -0.38 8.79 12.67
N GLY A 306 0.82 9.17 12.22
CA GLY A 306 1.37 8.74 10.94
C GLY A 306 2.12 9.85 10.20
N ILE A 307 1.83 9.99 8.90
CA ILE A 307 2.53 10.91 8.01
C ILE A 307 1.58 12.02 7.58
N VAL A 308 2.03 13.26 7.63
CA VAL A 308 1.23 14.43 7.23
C VAL A 308 2.01 15.29 6.24
N ILE A 309 1.41 15.58 5.10
CA ILE A 309 2.00 16.36 4.01
C ILE A 309 1.04 17.47 3.63
N ILE A 310 1.50 18.71 3.79
CA ILE A 310 0.71 19.92 3.61
C ILE A 310 1.39 20.78 2.55
N GLN A 311 0.67 21.08 1.48
CA GLN A 311 1.17 21.93 0.40
C GLN A 311 1.08 23.43 0.76
N GLY A 312 0.20 23.81 1.69
CA GLY A 312 0.10 25.15 2.27
C GLY A 312 0.72 25.27 3.67
N ASP A 313 0.06 26.04 4.54
CA ASP A 313 0.52 26.30 5.90
C ASP A 313 -0.05 25.32 6.94
N LEU A 314 0.78 24.92 7.91
CA LEU A 314 0.30 24.29 9.14
C LEU A 314 0.03 25.35 10.21
N LYS A 315 -1.16 25.30 10.82
CA LYS A 315 -1.58 26.11 11.96
C LYS A 315 -2.13 25.18 13.04
N THR A 316 -1.67 25.31 14.27
CA THR A 316 -2.17 24.48 15.38
C THR A 316 -2.44 25.36 16.58
N ALA A 317 -3.69 25.44 17.04
CA ALA A 317 -4.08 26.20 18.23
C ALA A 317 -4.53 25.23 19.34
N GLY A 318 -3.74 25.12 20.40
CA GLY A 318 -3.96 24.19 21.51
C GLY A 318 -4.66 24.82 22.71
N GLY A 319 -5.46 24.03 23.40
CA GLY A 319 -6.03 24.40 24.70
C GLY A 319 -6.49 23.14 25.44
N GLY A 320 -5.82 22.80 26.54
CA GLY A 320 -6.14 21.59 27.31
C GLY A 320 -4.95 21.02 28.09
N SER A 321 -5.21 19.91 28.81
CA SER A 321 -4.25 19.16 29.63
C SER A 321 -3.61 17.97 28.90
N THR A 322 -4.11 17.60 27.73
CA THR A 322 -3.62 16.47 26.92
C THR A 322 -2.37 16.85 26.12
N GLU A 323 -1.43 15.90 26.03
CA GLU A 323 -0.16 16.07 25.31
C GLU A 323 -0.17 15.26 24.00
N ALA A 324 0.47 15.85 22.98
CA ALA A 324 0.69 15.44 21.58
C ALA A 324 -0.46 15.75 20.58
N HIS A 325 -0.16 16.50 19.52
CA HIS A 325 -1.07 16.81 18.40
C HIS A 325 -0.73 16.07 17.11
N PHE A 326 0.54 15.66 16.93
CA PHE A 326 0.96 14.77 15.85
C PHE A 326 2.01 13.79 16.36
N TRP A 327 1.86 12.53 15.96
CA TRP A 327 2.79 11.44 16.23
C TRP A 327 3.28 10.85 14.91
N GLY A 328 4.50 11.17 14.52
CA GLY A 328 5.12 10.67 13.29
C GLY A 328 5.90 11.76 12.58
N GLY A 329 5.66 11.94 11.28
CA GLY A 329 6.40 12.92 10.48
C GLY A 329 5.49 13.94 9.82
N VAL A 330 5.82 15.22 9.97
CA VAL A 330 5.07 16.33 9.37
C VAL A 330 5.93 17.06 8.35
N MET A 331 5.38 17.26 7.15
CA MET A 331 5.99 18.02 6.07
C MET A 331 5.04 19.14 5.65
N ALA A 332 5.47 20.40 5.80
CA ALA A 332 4.67 21.55 5.41
C ALA A 332 5.51 22.53 4.58
N LYS A 333 5.04 22.87 3.38
CA LYS A 333 5.81 23.70 2.44
C LYS A 333 6.13 25.08 3.02
N ASN A 334 5.14 25.77 3.58
CA ASN A 334 5.34 27.03 4.29
C ASN A 334 4.84 26.90 5.75
N ALA A 335 5.48 27.63 6.65
CA ALA A 335 5.03 27.78 8.04
C ALA A 335 5.09 29.28 8.43
N ASP A 336 4.46 30.16 7.63
CA ASP A 336 4.62 31.62 7.77
C ASP A 336 3.76 32.28 8.87
N LEU A 337 4.30 33.41 9.33
CA LEU A 337 4.02 34.29 10.47
C LEU A 337 2.92 35.33 10.17
N SER A 338 1.70 35.06 10.62
CA SER A 338 0.97 36.06 11.42
C SER A 338 0.19 35.31 12.48
N VAL A 339 0.83 35.19 13.63
CA VAL A 339 0.36 34.42 14.78
C VAL A 339 0.26 32.92 14.45
N GLN A 340 1.42 32.24 14.40
CA GLN A 340 1.47 30.84 14.80
C GLN A 340 1.24 30.81 16.31
N ASN A 341 -0.02 30.88 16.71
CA ASN A 341 -0.39 30.52 18.06
C ASN A 341 -0.36 28.99 18.11
N LEU A 342 0.83 28.38 18.22
CA LEU A 342 0.98 27.29 19.18
C LEU A 342 0.80 27.88 20.61
N SER A 343 -0.30 28.59 20.85
CA SER A 343 -0.74 28.90 22.18
C SER A 343 -1.35 27.62 22.73
N GLY A 344 -1.02 27.27 23.97
CA GLY A 344 -1.34 25.95 24.53
C GLY A 344 -0.29 24.88 24.18
N LYS A 345 -0.51 23.65 24.66
CA LYS A 345 0.42 22.52 24.55
C LYS A 345 0.44 21.88 23.13
N ALA A 346 0.54 22.67 22.08
CA ALA A 346 0.66 22.13 20.72
C ALA A 346 2.03 21.46 20.51
N THR A 347 2.03 20.22 20.02
CA THR A 347 3.16 19.28 20.18
C THR A 347 3.31 18.39 18.94
N LEU A 348 4.50 18.42 18.31
CA LEU A 348 4.90 17.53 17.21
C LEU A 348 5.94 16.54 17.72
N ASN A 349 5.60 15.26 17.79
CA ASN A 349 6.50 14.21 18.24
C ASN A 349 6.87 13.29 17.09
N TYR A 350 8.17 13.13 16.87
CA TYR A 350 8.67 12.11 15.96
C TYR A 350 8.35 10.72 16.51
N SER A 351 7.79 9.87 15.65
CA SER A 351 7.47 8.47 15.94
C SER A 351 7.76 7.62 14.72
N SER A 352 8.87 6.90 14.75
CA SER A 352 9.19 5.91 13.73
C SER A 352 8.13 4.81 13.67
N CYS A 353 7.53 4.45 14.81
CA CYS A 353 6.48 3.44 14.85
C CYS A 353 5.21 3.86 14.12
N SER A 354 4.74 5.10 14.32
CA SER A 354 3.56 5.62 13.61
C SER A 354 3.79 5.70 12.11
N ILE A 355 4.99 6.15 11.71
CA ILE A 355 5.41 6.20 10.30
C ILE A 355 5.42 4.80 9.69
N LEU A 356 6.07 3.83 10.35
CA LEU A 356 6.13 2.45 9.89
C LEU A 356 4.75 1.79 9.84
N ALA A 357 3.88 2.04 10.82
CA ALA A 357 2.53 1.51 10.83
C ALA A 357 1.69 2.00 9.64
N ALA A 358 1.77 3.31 9.35
CA ALA A 358 1.13 3.93 8.19
C ALA A 358 1.73 3.39 6.87
N LEU A 359 3.05 3.29 6.76
CA LEU A 359 3.72 2.72 5.58
C LEU A 359 3.32 1.27 5.34
N GLN A 360 3.37 0.43 6.38
CA GLN A 360 2.95 -0.97 6.25
C GLN A 360 1.49 -1.09 5.81
N ALA A 361 0.61 -0.21 6.26
CA ALA A 361 -0.81 -0.26 5.88
C ALA A 361 -1.09 0.22 4.45
N THR A 362 -0.37 1.24 3.98
CA THR A 362 -0.70 1.98 2.75
C THR A 362 0.19 1.64 1.56
N SER A 363 1.32 0.98 1.79
CA SER A 363 2.31 0.77 0.72
C SER A 363 1.91 -0.33 -0.26
N PRO A 364 2.21 -0.16 -1.56
CA PRO A 364 2.01 -1.19 -2.56
C PRO A 364 2.99 -2.37 -2.35
N ILE A 365 2.76 -3.45 -3.08
CA ILE A 365 3.69 -4.58 -3.13
C ILE A 365 4.55 -4.52 -4.40
N SER A 366 5.71 -5.16 -4.34
CA SER A 366 6.59 -5.38 -5.49
C SER A 366 7.09 -6.82 -5.49
N MET A 367 7.45 -7.30 -6.68
CA MET A 367 8.04 -8.61 -6.88
C MET A 367 9.42 -8.69 -6.22
N MET A 368 9.78 -9.87 -5.72
CA MET A 368 11.15 -10.10 -5.27
C MET A 368 12.11 -10.08 -6.46
N ARG A 369 13.26 -9.41 -6.29
CA ARG A 369 14.28 -9.26 -7.34
C ARG A 369 14.84 -10.57 -7.88
N GLN A 370 14.88 -11.62 -7.07
CA GLN A 370 15.42 -12.93 -7.46
C GLN A 370 14.54 -14.05 -6.91
N ARG A 371 14.31 -15.09 -7.72
CA ARG A 371 13.55 -16.31 -7.36
C ARG A 371 12.18 -16.00 -6.73
N GLY A 372 11.50 -14.99 -7.26
CA GLY A 372 10.23 -14.52 -6.72
C GLY A 372 9.02 -15.37 -7.11
N TRP A 373 9.14 -16.31 -8.06
CA TRP A 373 8.01 -17.12 -8.51
C TRP A 373 8.40 -18.59 -8.74
N VAL A 374 7.39 -19.45 -8.67
CA VAL A 374 7.49 -20.89 -8.92
C VAL A 374 6.21 -21.39 -9.57
N GLN A 375 6.32 -22.37 -10.46
CA GLN A 375 5.17 -23.12 -10.95
C GLN A 375 4.73 -24.13 -9.88
N LEU A 376 3.45 -24.07 -9.53
CA LEU A 376 2.83 -24.95 -8.54
C LEU A 376 2.08 -26.07 -9.25
N TYR A 377 1.96 -27.23 -8.59
CA TYR A 377 1.27 -28.41 -9.11
C TYR A 377 -0.18 -28.50 -8.63
#